data_AF-A0A8T5TX08-F1
#
_entry.id   AF-A0A8T5TX08-F1
#
_cell.length_a   1.000
_cell.length_b   1.000
_cell.length_c   1.000
_cell.angle_alpha   90.00
_cell.angle_beta   90.00
_cell.angle_gamma   90.00
#
_symmetry.space_group_name_H-M   'P 1'
#
loop_
_entity.id
_entity.type
_entity.pdbx_description
1 polymer ?
#
loop_
_entity_poly.entity_id
_entity_poly.type
_entity_poly.pdbx_seq_one_letter_code
_entity_poly.pdbx_strand_id
1 'polypeptide(L)'
;MPENKVKKYFSLIEAWAWCEICTEMVNIRVDKEEIKAGLKMGIYTKEHKHINPNPDLEEVDDVSAQEHTVYIYIDENYDITGVRSFFGDSPSMSDVGGTDIEPGGEVKIPIVVKEVQPMSVQLGMISMEEFKLLKVCDGMNSVEQCAEITQNPIDEIEKMLDKLRKKGLVKVIKRTSE
;
A
#
# COMPACT_ATOMS: atom_id res chain seq x y z
N MET A 1 -4.48 14.89 -8.33
CA MET A 1 -4.09 14.58 -6.94
C MET A 1 -2.88 15.43 -6.58
N PRO A 2 -2.81 16.00 -5.37
CA PRO A 2 -1.61 16.67 -4.90
C PRO A 2 -0.45 15.68 -4.78
N GLU A 3 0.74 16.14 -5.08
CA GLU A 3 1.96 15.34 -5.06
C GLU A 3 2.39 15.07 -3.61
N ASN A 4 2.59 13.79 -3.27
CA ASN A 4 3.17 13.39 -1.98
C ASN A 4 4.57 13.98 -1.84
N LYS A 5 4.95 14.42 -0.63
CA LYS A 5 6.25 15.07 -0.40
C LYS A 5 6.99 14.40 0.73
N VAL A 6 8.31 14.33 0.62
CA VAL A 6 9.17 13.84 1.69
C VAL A 6 10.28 14.85 1.99
N LYS A 7 10.48 15.14 3.28
CA LYS A 7 11.68 15.82 3.75
C LYS A 7 12.56 14.80 4.47
N LYS A 8 13.81 14.67 4.00
CA LYS A 8 14.76 13.70 4.52
C LYS A 8 15.72 14.40 5.49
N TYR A 9 15.68 14.01 6.76
CA TYR A 9 16.61 14.46 7.79
C TYR A 9 17.68 13.39 8.04
N PHE A 10 18.62 13.67 8.93
CA PHE A 10 19.68 12.72 9.26
C PHE A 10 19.12 11.41 9.83
N SER A 11 18.26 11.49 10.85
CA SER A 11 17.72 10.33 11.56
C SER A 11 16.29 9.93 11.19
N LEU A 12 15.52 10.82 10.56
CA LEU A 12 14.10 10.59 10.26
C LEU A 12 13.72 11.15 8.88
N ILE A 13 12.53 10.78 8.42
CA ILE A 13 11.82 11.50 7.35
C ILE A 13 10.54 12.13 7.88
N GLU A 14 10.13 13.22 7.25
CA GLU A 14 8.78 13.78 7.36
C GLU A 14 8.06 13.56 6.05
N ALA A 15 7.19 12.56 6.03
CA ALA A 15 6.32 12.23 4.92
C ALA A 15 5.05 13.09 5.00
N TRP A 16 4.71 13.71 3.90
CA TRP A 16 3.43 14.40 3.69
C TRP A 16 2.66 13.55 2.69
N ALA A 17 1.69 12.81 3.20
CA ALA A 17 0.89 11.85 2.47
C ALA A 17 -0.52 12.39 2.27
N TRP A 18 -1.02 12.38 1.03
CA TRP A 18 -2.40 12.74 0.75
C TRP A 18 -3.35 11.66 1.25
N CYS A 19 -4.27 12.01 2.14
CA CYS A 19 -5.35 11.12 2.55
C CYS A 19 -6.59 11.42 1.70
N GLU A 20 -7.09 10.42 0.98
CA GLU A 20 -8.29 10.57 0.14
C GLU A 20 -9.55 10.75 0.99
N ILE A 21 -9.57 10.22 2.22
CA ILE A 21 -10.69 10.35 3.15
C ILE A 21 -10.74 11.75 3.76
N CYS A 22 -9.62 12.27 4.28
CA CYS A 22 -9.59 13.64 4.80
C CYS A 22 -9.63 14.71 3.70
N THR A 23 -9.24 14.36 2.47
CA THR A 23 -8.89 15.32 1.41
C THR A 23 -7.85 16.36 1.87
N GLU A 24 -6.91 15.92 2.71
CA GLU A 24 -5.84 16.75 3.27
C GLU A 24 -4.48 16.02 3.29
N MET A 25 -3.41 16.78 3.48
CA MET A 25 -2.05 16.25 3.64
C MET A 25 -1.79 15.91 5.11
N VAL A 26 -1.50 14.64 5.37
CA VAL A 26 -1.15 14.13 6.71
C VAL A 26 0.36 14.11 6.86
N ASN A 27 0.87 14.71 7.94
CA ASN A 27 2.29 14.68 8.25
C ASN A 27 2.64 13.48 9.14
N ILE A 28 3.56 12.63 8.66
CA ILE A 28 3.96 11.40 9.32
C ILE A 28 5.48 11.39 9.45
N ARG A 29 5.96 11.32 10.69
CA ARG A 29 7.40 11.26 10.99
C ARG A 29 7.81 9.80 11.18
N VAL A 30 8.84 9.37 10.46
CA VAL A 30 9.31 7.97 10.50
C VAL A 30 10.81 7.93 10.69
N ASP A 31 11.28 7.19 11.68
CA ASP A 31 12.71 7.01 11.92
C ASP A 31 13.36 6.18 10.82
N LYS A 32 14.54 6.59 10.34
CA LYS A 32 15.26 5.85 9.30
C LYS A 32 15.72 4.48 9.76
N GLU A 33 15.98 4.31 11.05
CA GLU A 33 16.31 2.99 11.61
C GLU A 33 15.11 2.05 11.60
N GLU A 34 13.91 2.56 11.84
CA GLU A 34 12.65 1.80 11.68
C GLU A 34 12.48 1.36 10.22
N ILE A 35 12.66 2.30 9.28
CA ILE A 35 12.56 2.03 7.84
C ILE A 35 13.59 0.97 7.43
N LYS A 36 14.87 1.12 7.81
CA LYS A 36 15.93 0.14 7.51
C LYS A 36 15.63 -1.24 8.09
N ALA A 37 15.10 -1.31 9.31
CA ALA A 37 14.75 -2.58 9.93
C ALA A 37 13.59 -3.29 9.20
N GLY A 38 12.63 -2.50 8.69
CA GLY A 38 11.48 -2.98 7.92
C GLY A 38 11.76 -3.23 6.43
N LEU A 39 12.78 -2.59 5.85
CA LEU A 39 13.13 -2.59 4.43
C LEU A 39 13.67 -3.91 3.87
N LYS A 40 13.45 -5.04 4.56
CA LYS A 40 14.22 -6.27 4.37
C LYS A 40 14.38 -6.69 2.90
N MET A 41 13.43 -6.36 2.00
CA MET A 41 13.62 -6.45 0.53
C MET A 41 12.78 -5.41 -0.24
N GLY A 42 13.03 -4.11 0.00
CA GLY A 42 12.85 -3.04 -0.99
C GLY A 42 11.72 -2.03 -0.76
N ILE A 43 10.61 -2.42 -0.13
CA ILE A 43 9.53 -1.49 0.22
C ILE A 43 9.19 -1.67 1.70
N TYR A 44 9.18 -0.56 2.43
CA TYR A 44 8.69 -0.46 3.79
C TYR A 44 7.29 0.17 3.80
N THR A 45 6.33 -0.46 4.46
CA THR A 45 4.99 0.08 4.62
C THR A 45 4.84 0.63 6.03
N LYS A 46 4.53 1.93 6.15
CA LYS A 46 4.18 2.58 7.40
C LYS A 46 2.66 2.70 7.50
N GLU A 47 2.10 2.13 8.55
CA GLU A 47 0.71 2.36 8.96
C GLU A 47 0.63 3.62 9.84
N HIS A 48 -0.36 4.47 9.59
CA HIS A 48 -0.68 5.63 10.41
C HIS A 48 -2.20 5.82 10.53
N LYS A 49 -2.72 5.71 11.75
CA LYS A 49 -4.12 5.99 12.08
C LYS A 49 -4.30 7.45 12.48
N HIS A 50 -5.36 8.07 11.99
CA HIS A 50 -5.69 9.46 12.27
C HIS A 50 -7.18 9.76 12.07
N ILE A 51 -7.58 10.98 12.43
CA ILE A 51 -8.89 11.58 12.14
C ILE A 51 -8.66 12.91 11.44
N ASN A 52 -9.63 13.36 10.63
CA ASN A 52 -9.60 14.72 10.10
C ASN A 52 -9.80 15.72 11.27
N PRO A 53 -8.85 16.64 11.52
CA PRO A 53 -9.03 17.67 12.54
C PRO A 53 -10.08 18.71 12.17
N ASN A 54 -10.42 18.84 10.88
CA ASN A 54 -11.36 19.82 10.34
C ASN A 54 -12.41 19.14 9.43
N PRO A 55 -13.26 18.24 9.96
CA PRO A 55 -14.32 17.65 9.16
C PRO A 55 -15.37 18.69 8.76
N ASP A 56 -15.92 18.57 7.56
CA ASP A 56 -17.05 19.35 7.09
C ASP A 56 -18.35 18.77 7.68
N LEU A 57 -18.78 19.35 8.80
CA LEU A 57 -19.99 18.91 9.50
C LEU A 57 -21.28 19.22 8.72
N GLU A 58 -21.22 20.02 7.66
CA GLU A 58 -22.37 20.31 6.79
C GLU A 58 -22.54 19.28 5.68
N GLU A 59 -21.46 18.55 5.33
CA GLU A 59 -21.49 17.45 4.38
C GLU A 59 -21.90 16.14 5.08
N VAL A 60 -23.12 15.68 4.82
CA VAL A 60 -23.72 14.50 5.49
C VAL A 60 -22.91 13.21 5.23
N ASP A 61 -22.20 13.17 4.11
CA ASP A 61 -21.37 12.03 3.71
C ASP A 61 -19.90 12.19 4.14
N ASP A 62 -19.53 13.28 4.86
CA ASP A 62 -18.18 13.43 5.41
C ASP A 62 -17.97 12.47 6.59
N VAL A 63 -17.30 11.37 6.26
CA VAL A 63 -16.90 10.32 7.20
C VAL A 63 -15.48 10.52 7.74
N SER A 64 -14.79 11.61 7.39
CA SER A 64 -13.39 11.86 7.74
C SER A 64 -13.17 12.15 9.23
N ALA A 65 -14.23 12.48 9.96
CA ALA A 65 -14.24 12.59 11.42
C ALA A 65 -14.06 11.22 12.13
N GLN A 66 -14.25 10.10 11.42
CA GLN A 66 -14.04 8.75 11.94
C GLN A 66 -12.57 8.35 11.84
N GLU A 67 -12.08 7.53 12.78
CA GLU A 67 -10.70 7.03 12.72
C GLU A 67 -10.48 6.19 11.47
N HIS A 68 -9.42 6.51 10.73
CA HIS A 68 -9.05 5.83 9.51
C HIS A 68 -7.54 5.80 9.34
N THR A 69 -7.10 4.94 8.43
CA THR A 69 -5.70 4.55 8.29
C THR A 69 -5.14 5.06 6.98
N VAL A 70 -3.89 5.52 7.00
CA VAL A 70 -3.06 5.76 5.83
C VAL A 70 -1.88 4.80 5.85
N TYR A 71 -1.68 4.09 4.74
CA TYR A 71 -0.46 3.38 4.43
C TYR A 71 0.44 4.26 3.56
N ILE A 72 1.71 4.34 3.94
CA ILE A 72 2.76 4.95 3.13
C ILE A 72 3.75 3.86 2.74
N TYR A 73 3.98 3.69 1.43
CA TYR A 73 5.01 2.82 0.90
C TYR A 73 6.28 3.63 0.65
N ILE A 74 7.37 3.21 1.28
CA ILE A 74 8.66 3.91 1.30
C ILE A 74 9.74 3.00 0.73
N ASP A 75 10.50 3.49 -0.24
CA ASP A 75 11.60 2.74 -0.85
C ASP A 75 12.93 2.84 -0.06
N GLU A 76 13.97 2.20 -0.58
CA GLU A 76 15.32 2.26 -0.01
C GLU A 76 15.98 3.65 -0.02
N ASN A 77 15.49 4.56 -0.86
CA ASN A 77 15.93 5.96 -0.94
C ASN A 77 15.16 6.87 0.04
N TYR A 78 14.24 6.31 0.82
CA TYR A 78 13.30 7.03 1.67
C TYR A 78 12.32 7.92 0.89
N ASP A 79 12.02 7.57 -0.34
CA ASP A 79 10.99 8.22 -1.17
C ASP A 79 9.64 7.51 -1.01
N ILE A 80 8.56 8.29 -1.09
CA ILE A 80 7.19 7.77 -1.03
C ILE A 80 6.83 7.27 -2.43
N THR A 81 6.66 5.95 -2.58
CA THR A 81 6.27 5.33 -3.85
C THR A 81 4.77 5.12 -3.97
N GLY A 82 4.03 5.21 -2.87
CA GLY A 82 2.58 5.22 -2.88
C GLY A 82 1.97 5.55 -1.53
N VAL A 83 0.68 5.89 -1.56
CA VAL A 83 -0.14 6.17 -0.37
C VAL A 83 -1.52 5.57 -0.57
N ARG A 84 -2.09 4.95 0.46
CA ARG A 84 -3.47 4.46 0.44
C ARG A 84 -4.17 4.81 1.75
N SER A 85 -5.37 5.37 1.67
CA SER A 85 -6.25 5.59 2.83
C SER A 85 -7.45 4.64 2.82
N PHE A 86 -7.85 4.15 4.00
CA PHE A 86 -8.98 3.25 4.17
C PHE A 86 -9.54 3.31 5.60
N PHE A 87 -10.79 2.89 5.79
CA PHE A 87 -11.39 2.72 7.11
C PHE A 87 -11.07 1.33 7.69
N GLY A 88 -10.88 1.26 9.02
CA GLY A 88 -10.64 0.02 9.75
C GLY A 88 -9.17 -0.35 9.97
N ASP A 89 -8.95 -1.54 10.53
CA ASP A 89 -7.63 -2.17 10.66
C ASP A 89 -7.15 -2.72 9.30
N SER A 90 -5.85 -3.03 9.19
CA SER A 90 -5.29 -3.76 8.04
C SER A 90 -6.24 -4.88 7.59
N PRO A 91 -6.56 -5.03 6.30
CA PRO A 91 -7.66 -5.90 5.89
C PRO A 91 -7.31 -7.33 6.27
N SER A 92 -8.16 -7.95 7.10
CA SER A 92 -8.20 -9.40 7.16
C SER A 92 -8.83 -9.92 5.85
N MET A 93 -8.68 -11.22 5.53
CA MET A 93 -9.18 -11.79 4.26
C MET A 93 -10.69 -11.53 3.98
N SER A 94 -11.46 -11.06 4.96
CA SER A 94 -12.88 -10.69 4.85
C SER A 94 -13.14 -9.23 4.48
N ASP A 95 -12.21 -8.31 4.68
CA ASP A 95 -12.50 -6.87 4.76
C ASP A 95 -11.72 -6.03 3.74
N VAL A 96 -11.59 -6.53 2.51
CA VAL A 96 -11.27 -5.62 1.42
C VAL A 96 -12.54 -4.79 1.16
N GLY A 97 -12.48 -3.48 1.02
CA GLY A 97 -13.68 -2.64 0.92
C GLY A 97 -13.32 -1.17 0.94
N GLY A 98 -13.26 -0.55 -0.24
CA GLY A 98 -12.92 0.87 -0.37
C GLY A 98 -11.91 1.17 -1.47
N THR A 99 -12.09 0.59 -2.65
CA THR A 99 -11.52 1.16 -3.87
C THR A 99 -12.64 1.87 -4.59
N ASP A 100 -12.41 3.11 -5.02
CA ASP A 100 -13.29 3.81 -5.96
C ASP A 100 -13.22 3.07 -7.30
N ILE A 101 -14.12 2.11 -7.47
CA ILE A 101 -14.23 1.36 -8.71
C ILE A 101 -15.16 2.17 -9.61
N GLU A 102 -14.68 2.62 -10.77
CA GLU A 102 -15.56 3.20 -11.80
C GLU A 102 -16.75 2.25 -12.06
N PRO A 103 -17.99 2.73 -12.21
CA PRO A 103 -19.16 1.87 -12.37
C PRO A 103 -18.97 0.87 -13.53
N GLY A 104 -19.01 -0.44 -13.23
CA GLY A 104 -18.80 -1.52 -14.20
C GLY A 104 -17.34 -1.94 -14.41
N GLY A 105 -16.38 -1.38 -13.67
CA GLY A 105 -14.98 -1.76 -13.69
C GLY A 105 -14.71 -3.07 -12.94
N GLU A 106 -13.90 -3.96 -13.51
CA GLU A 106 -13.37 -5.13 -12.82
C GLU A 106 -11.97 -4.80 -12.28
N VAL A 107 -11.83 -4.75 -10.95
CA VAL A 107 -10.54 -4.49 -10.28
C VAL A 107 -9.97 -5.80 -9.74
N LYS A 108 -8.70 -6.07 -10.07
CA LYS A 108 -7.94 -7.21 -9.56
C LYS A 108 -7.13 -6.77 -8.35
N ILE A 109 -7.29 -7.45 -7.22
CA ILE A 109 -6.61 -7.11 -5.95
C ILE A 109 -5.77 -8.31 -5.50
N PRO A 110 -4.43 -8.21 -5.53
CA PRO A 110 -3.55 -9.26 -5.02
C PRO A 110 -3.40 -9.21 -3.50
N ILE A 111 -3.39 -10.38 -2.87
CA ILE A 111 -3.27 -10.58 -1.42
C ILE A 111 -2.25 -11.67 -1.15
N VAL A 112 -1.24 -11.38 -0.32
CA VAL A 112 -0.33 -12.39 0.22
C VAL A 112 -1.08 -13.28 1.20
N VAL A 113 -1.06 -14.60 0.96
CA VAL A 113 -1.78 -15.58 1.79
C VAL A 113 -0.87 -16.42 2.68
N LYS A 114 0.45 -16.26 2.54
CA LYS A 114 1.47 -16.92 3.35
C LYS A 114 2.63 -15.97 3.59
N GLU A 115 3.12 -15.91 4.81
CA GLU A 115 4.32 -15.15 5.12
C GLU A 115 5.52 -15.71 4.34
N VAL A 116 6.27 -14.82 3.69
CA VAL A 116 7.46 -15.17 2.94
C VAL A 116 8.66 -14.56 3.63
N GLN A 117 9.62 -15.39 3.99
CA GLN A 117 10.83 -14.95 4.67
C GLN A 117 11.88 -14.44 3.67
N PRO A 118 12.74 -13.49 4.07
CA PRO A 118 13.82 -12.99 3.21
C PRO A 118 14.77 -14.09 2.70
N MET A 119 14.95 -15.15 3.48
CA MET A 119 15.77 -16.32 3.10
C MET A 119 15.28 -16.98 1.80
N SER A 120 13.99 -16.89 1.47
CA SER A 120 13.43 -17.46 0.23
C SER A 120 14.04 -16.85 -1.03
N VAL A 121 14.47 -15.58 -0.98
CA VAL A 121 15.22 -14.95 -2.10
C VAL A 121 16.65 -15.47 -2.15
N GLN A 122 17.33 -15.58 -1.00
CA GLN A 122 18.70 -16.10 -0.93
C GLN A 122 18.82 -17.54 -1.42
N LEU A 123 17.78 -18.35 -1.19
CA LEU A 123 17.68 -19.73 -1.66
C LEU A 123 17.22 -19.84 -3.12
N GLY A 124 16.99 -18.73 -3.82
CA GLY A 124 16.56 -18.71 -5.22
C GLY A 124 15.13 -19.23 -5.46
N MET A 125 14.30 -19.34 -4.42
CA MET A 125 12.92 -19.82 -4.56
C MET A 125 12.00 -18.77 -5.20
N ILE A 126 12.35 -17.50 -5.04
CA ILE A 126 11.67 -16.32 -5.60
C ILE A 126 12.72 -15.27 -5.96
N SER A 127 12.42 -14.40 -6.91
CA SER A 127 13.30 -13.27 -7.24
C SER A 127 13.16 -12.12 -6.24
N MET A 128 14.09 -11.18 -6.27
CA MET A 128 14.01 -9.95 -5.48
C MET A 128 12.77 -9.12 -5.87
N GLU A 129 12.50 -8.97 -7.17
CA GLU A 129 11.31 -8.27 -7.69
C GLU A 129 10.00 -8.96 -7.28
N GLU A 130 9.95 -10.31 -7.33
CA GLU A 130 8.80 -11.08 -6.84
C GLU A 130 8.56 -10.80 -5.35
N PHE A 131 9.60 -10.65 -4.54
CA PHE A 131 9.41 -10.33 -3.13
C PHE A 131 9.03 -8.87 -2.86
N LYS A 132 9.60 -7.91 -3.61
CA LYS A 132 9.17 -6.51 -3.53
C LYS A 132 7.67 -6.40 -3.79
N LEU A 133 7.19 -7.08 -4.84
CA LEU A 133 5.76 -7.14 -5.16
C LEU A 133 4.92 -7.72 -4.00
N LEU A 134 5.40 -8.76 -3.31
CA LEU A 134 4.70 -9.31 -2.14
C LEU A 134 4.50 -8.28 -1.03
N LYS A 135 5.33 -7.23 -0.93
CA LYS A 135 5.18 -6.18 0.10
C LYS A 135 4.03 -5.23 -0.13
N VAL A 136 3.56 -5.13 -1.36
CA VAL A 136 2.43 -4.26 -1.75
C VAL A 136 1.17 -5.05 -2.10
N CYS A 137 1.25 -6.39 -2.15
CA CYS A 137 0.09 -7.28 -2.28
C CYS A 137 -0.62 -7.48 -0.93
N ASP A 138 -0.96 -6.39 -0.24
CA ASP A 138 -1.55 -6.37 1.10
C ASP A 138 -3.09 -6.40 1.09
N GLY A 139 -3.70 -6.49 -0.10
CA GLY A 139 -5.15 -6.42 -0.27
C GLY A 139 -5.72 -5.01 -0.31
N MET A 140 -4.90 -3.98 -0.22
CA MET A 140 -5.32 -2.58 -0.33
C MET A 140 -5.02 -1.96 -1.69
N ASN A 141 -4.12 -2.57 -2.46
CA ASN A 141 -3.74 -2.10 -3.78
C ASN A 141 -4.35 -2.98 -4.88
N SER A 142 -4.77 -2.38 -5.99
CA SER A 142 -5.05 -3.11 -7.23
C SER A 142 -3.76 -3.61 -7.89
N VAL A 143 -3.86 -4.44 -8.92
CA VAL A 143 -2.70 -4.86 -9.74
C VAL A 143 -2.00 -3.65 -10.37
N GLU A 144 -2.77 -2.69 -10.87
CA GLU A 144 -2.29 -1.44 -11.46
C GLU A 144 -1.52 -0.61 -10.41
N GLN A 145 -2.11 -0.45 -9.22
CA GLN A 145 -1.46 0.28 -8.12
C GLN A 145 -0.19 -0.44 -7.64
N CYS A 146 -0.19 -1.78 -7.60
CA CYS A 146 1.03 -2.54 -7.30
C CYS A 146 2.13 -2.24 -8.34
N ALA A 147 1.77 -2.10 -9.62
CA ALA A 147 2.71 -1.76 -10.68
C ALA A 147 3.28 -0.34 -10.50
N GLU A 148 2.42 0.63 -10.16
CA GLU A 148 2.84 2.00 -9.86
C GLU A 148 3.78 2.07 -8.65
N ILE A 149 3.40 1.46 -7.53
CA ILE A 149 4.18 1.49 -6.28
C ILE A 149 5.54 0.79 -6.44
N THR A 150 5.58 -0.32 -7.20
CA THR A 150 6.84 -1.04 -7.47
C THR A 150 7.61 -0.49 -8.66
N GLN A 151 7.09 0.52 -9.35
CA GLN A 151 7.68 1.13 -10.55
C GLN A 151 8.00 0.09 -11.66
N ASN A 152 7.14 -0.90 -11.81
CA ASN A 152 7.28 -1.98 -12.80
C ASN A 152 6.15 -1.91 -13.85
N PRO A 153 6.38 -2.34 -15.09
CA PRO A 153 5.31 -2.46 -16.08
C PRO A 153 4.21 -3.44 -15.63
N ILE A 154 2.95 -3.11 -15.96
CA ILE A 154 1.80 -3.93 -15.56
C ILE A 154 1.88 -5.38 -16.07
N ASP A 155 2.40 -5.59 -17.28
CA ASP A 155 2.54 -6.94 -17.85
C ASP A 155 3.59 -7.77 -17.11
N GLU A 156 4.61 -7.13 -16.53
CA GLU A 156 5.59 -7.77 -15.68
C GLU A 156 4.99 -8.15 -14.32
N ILE A 157 4.20 -7.24 -13.73
CA ILE A 157 3.46 -7.52 -12.50
C ILE A 157 2.52 -8.72 -12.69
N GLU A 158 1.71 -8.74 -13.75
CA GLU A 158 0.80 -9.85 -14.00
C GLU A 158 1.55 -11.19 -14.14
N LYS A 159 2.70 -11.20 -14.85
CA LYS A 159 3.55 -12.41 -14.95
C LYS A 159 4.10 -12.84 -13.59
N MET A 160 4.54 -11.90 -12.75
CA MET A 160 5.04 -12.19 -11.40
C MET A 160 3.91 -12.73 -10.50
N LEU A 161 2.74 -12.10 -10.53
CA LEU A 161 1.55 -12.56 -9.78
C LEU A 161 1.16 -13.98 -10.18
N ASP A 162 1.18 -14.32 -11.48
CA ASP A 162 0.88 -15.68 -11.95
C ASP A 162 1.89 -16.71 -11.42
N LYS A 163 3.18 -16.38 -11.38
CA LYS A 163 4.22 -17.24 -10.79
C LYS A 163 3.99 -17.43 -9.28
N LEU A 164 3.76 -16.33 -8.55
CA LEU A 164 3.53 -16.34 -7.11
C LEU A 164 2.24 -17.08 -6.73
N ARG A 165 1.19 -16.97 -7.55
CA ARG A 165 -0.06 -17.72 -7.41
C ARG A 165 0.15 -19.21 -7.63
N LYS A 166 0.93 -19.63 -8.64
CA LYS A 166 1.31 -21.05 -8.83
C LYS A 166 2.11 -21.61 -7.65
N LYS A 167 2.90 -20.77 -6.98
CA LYS A 167 3.61 -21.10 -5.73
C LYS A 167 2.68 -21.10 -4.48
N GLY A 168 1.43 -20.67 -4.62
CA GLY A 168 0.46 -20.59 -3.52
C GLY A 168 0.78 -19.50 -2.49
N LEU A 169 1.49 -18.45 -2.90
CA LEU A 169 1.90 -17.32 -2.05
C LEU A 169 0.93 -16.14 -2.13
N VAL A 170 0.28 -15.97 -3.29
CA VAL A 170 -0.64 -14.86 -3.57
C VAL A 170 -1.97 -15.40 -4.08
N LYS A 171 -3.07 -14.76 -3.68
CA LYS A 171 -4.37 -14.85 -4.35
C LYS A 171 -4.70 -13.52 -4.99
N VAL A 172 -5.39 -13.53 -6.13
CA VAL A 172 -5.94 -12.32 -6.76
C VAL A 172 -7.45 -12.42 -6.71
N ILE A 173 -8.08 -11.53 -5.95
CA ILE A 173 -9.54 -11.42 -5.91
C ILE A 173 -10.00 -10.42 -6.98
N LYS A 174 -11.20 -10.65 -7.52
CA LYS A 174 -11.84 -9.77 -8.50
C LYS A 174 -12.98 -9.04 -7.81
N ARG A 175 -13.10 -7.75 -8.04
CA ARG A 175 -14.23 -6.93 -7.59
C ARG A 175 -14.84 -6.21 -8.76
N THR A 176 -16.16 -6.23 -8.80
CA THR A 176 -16.97 -5.46 -9.72
C THR A 176 -17.79 -4.49 -8.88
N SER A 177 -17.77 -3.20 -9.20
CA SER A 177 -18.80 -2.29 -8.70
C SER A 177 -20.14 -2.69 -9.33
N GLU A 178 -21.16 -2.82 -8.49
CA GLU A 178 -22.56 -2.85 -8.94
C GLU A 178 -23.05 -1.44 -9.27
#